data_AF-A0A956SZ57-F1
#
_entry.id   AF-A0A956SZ57-F1
#
_cell.length_a   1.000
_cell.length_b   1.000
_cell.length_c   1.000
_cell.angle_alpha   90.00
_cell.angle_beta   90.00
_cell.angle_gamma   90.00
#
_symmetry.space_group_name_H-M   'P 1'
#
loop_
_entity.id
_entity.type
_entity.pdbx_description
1 polymer ?
#
loop_
_entity_poly.entity_id
_entity_poly.type
_entity_poly.pdbx_seq_one_letter_code
_entity_poly.pdbx_strand_id
1 'polypeptide(L)'
;RIRFAYLYLAQMDGVLHHHGTGSERVADKLDWYDRELRKLLDSAREKYSEVELHLFSDHGMTDVKETCNLGKLVESTGLEFGRDYVAVYDSTMARFWFMSTRSRRVITQALEREKRGRWLSDEQLGEWGCRFPDSFYGEAFFLMRPGVLLCPSFMGVKPVAGMHGYSPDDRDSVALFASTKAMNRPPVRLADLHDFFLQEVA
;
A
#
# COMPACT_ATOMS: atom_id res chain seq x y z
N ARG A 1 -19.69 28.94 4.10
CA ARG A 1 -18.92 28.54 5.29
C ARG A 1 -18.47 27.09 5.07
N ILE A 2 -17.19 26.77 5.28
CA ILE A 2 -16.68 25.40 5.07
C ILE A 2 -17.29 24.50 6.15
N ARG A 3 -17.91 23.38 5.74
CA ARG A 3 -18.39 22.31 6.64
C ARG A 3 -17.42 21.14 6.72
N PHE A 4 -16.69 20.89 5.63
CA PHE A 4 -15.71 19.83 5.51
C PHE A 4 -14.63 20.27 4.51
N ALA A 5 -13.37 19.97 4.81
CA ALA A 5 -12.25 20.18 3.90
C ALA A 5 -11.35 18.94 3.94
N TYR A 6 -10.97 18.46 2.77
CA TYR A 6 -10.01 17.36 2.62
C TYR A 6 -8.70 17.92 2.07
N LEU A 7 -7.60 17.63 2.78
CA LEU A 7 -6.25 18.06 2.41
C LEU A 7 -5.36 16.82 2.23
N TYR A 8 -4.96 16.56 0.99
CA TYR A 8 -4.07 15.46 0.66
C TYR A 8 -2.60 15.90 0.66
N LEU A 9 -1.74 15.21 1.42
CA LEU A 9 -0.33 15.55 1.63
C LEU A 9 0.61 14.43 1.16
N ALA A 10 0.77 14.27 -0.16
CA ALA A 10 1.52 13.17 -0.77
C ALA A 10 3.05 13.14 -0.51
N GLN A 11 3.62 14.24 -0.05
CA GLN A 11 5.08 14.44 -0.11
C GLN A 11 5.89 13.49 0.78
N MET A 12 5.32 12.98 1.87
CA MET A 12 6.02 12.03 2.75
C MET A 12 6.32 10.71 2.06
N ASP A 13 5.38 10.22 1.26
CA ASP A 13 5.55 8.96 0.52
C ASP A 13 6.77 9.02 -0.40
N GLY A 14 6.93 10.11 -1.14
CA GLY A 14 8.12 10.34 -1.97
C GLY A 14 9.42 10.43 -1.19
N VAL A 15 9.41 11.06 0.00
CA VAL A 15 10.59 11.13 0.89
C VAL A 15 10.96 9.74 1.39
N LEU A 16 9.96 8.96 1.82
CA LEU A 16 10.12 7.60 2.31
C LEU A 16 10.64 6.65 1.23
N HIS A 17 10.10 6.71 0.01
CA HIS A 17 10.63 5.96 -1.12
C HIS A 17 12.08 6.31 -1.40
N HIS A 18 12.45 7.59 -1.38
CA HIS A 18 13.81 8.00 -1.75
C HIS A 18 14.85 7.73 -0.65
N HIS A 19 14.48 7.88 0.62
CA HIS A 19 15.43 7.91 1.72
C HIS A 19 15.28 6.79 2.76
N GLY A 20 14.18 6.05 2.75
CA GLY A 20 13.88 5.04 3.76
C GLY A 20 13.40 5.65 5.09
N THR A 21 12.86 4.80 5.96
CA THR A 21 12.14 5.19 7.18
C THR A 21 13.04 5.83 8.24
N GLY A 22 14.31 5.44 8.30
CA GLY A 22 15.27 5.92 9.31
C GLY A 22 16.02 7.20 8.95
N SER A 23 15.69 7.85 7.84
CA SER A 23 16.42 9.04 7.37
C SER A 23 16.04 10.31 8.11
N GLU A 24 17.02 11.18 8.37
CA GLU A 24 16.77 12.55 8.89
C GLU A 24 15.81 13.35 8.00
N ARG A 25 15.75 13.04 6.69
CA ARG A 25 14.79 13.67 5.77
C ARG A 25 13.33 13.37 6.12
N VAL A 26 13.06 12.21 6.70
CA VAL A 26 11.72 11.84 7.18
C VAL A 26 11.38 12.66 8.41
N ALA A 27 12.32 12.79 9.36
CA ALA A 27 12.16 13.62 10.55
C ALA A 27 11.93 15.09 10.19
N ASP A 28 12.77 15.67 9.32
CA ASP A 28 12.61 17.03 8.79
C ASP A 28 11.21 17.25 8.20
N LYS A 29 10.70 16.25 7.48
CA LYS A 29 9.39 16.33 6.82
C LYS A 29 8.24 16.24 7.83
N LEU A 30 8.37 15.41 8.86
CA LEU A 30 7.40 15.31 9.96
C LEU A 30 7.35 16.63 10.75
N ASP A 31 8.51 17.21 11.09
CA ASP A 31 8.60 18.50 11.79
C ASP A 31 7.97 19.63 10.96
N TRP A 32 8.16 19.60 9.64
CA TRP A 32 7.49 20.53 8.74
C TRP A 32 5.97 20.34 8.78
N TYR A 33 5.46 19.11 8.70
CA TYR A 33 4.01 18.86 8.77
C TYR A 33 3.42 19.28 10.11
N ASP A 34 4.03 18.96 11.24
CA ASP A 34 3.53 19.36 12.56
C ASP A 34 3.35 20.88 12.64
N ARG A 35 4.36 21.65 12.23
CA ARG A 35 4.27 23.12 12.21
C ARG A 35 3.15 23.63 11.30
N GLU A 36 3.07 23.14 10.06
CA GLU A 36 2.09 23.67 9.10
C GLU A 36 0.65 23.26 9.45
N LEU A 37 0.45 22.05 10.00
CA LEU A 37 -0.85 21.59 10.47
C LEU A 37 -1.32 22.37 11.71
N ARG A 38 -0.40 22.71 12.63
CA ARG A 38 -0.74 23.59 13.77
C ARG A 38 -1.16 24.98 13.32
N LYS A 39 -0.42 25.61 12.40
CA LYS A 39 -0.80 26.90 11.82
C LYS A 39 -2.16 26.86 11.14
N LEU A 40 -2.44 25.78 10.40
CA LEU A 40 -3.74 25.56 9.77
C LEU A 40 -4.86 25.48 10.82
N LEU A 41 -4.65 24.68 11.87
CA LEU A 41 -5.60 24.50 12.95
C LEU A 41 -5.87 25.81 13.72
N ASP A 42 -4.84 26.59 14.02
CA ASP A 42 -4.95 27.88 14.70
C ASP A 42 -5.72 28.89 13.83
N SER A 43 -5.37 28.98 12.54
CA SER A 43 -6.07 29.83 11.58
C SER A 43 -7.55 29.47 11.45
N ALA A 44 -7.89 28.17 11.50
CA ALA A 44 -9.28 27.73 11.48
C ALA A 44 -10.00 28.14 12.77
N ARG A 45 -9.39 27.98 13.94
CA ARG A 45 -9.99 28.34 15.24
C ARG A 45 -10.28 29.83 15.38
N GLU A 46 -9.51 30.70 14.72
CA GLU A 46 -9.80 32.13 14.67
C GLU A 46 -11.04 32.50 13.83
N LYS A 47 -11.41 31.66 12.86
CA LYS A 47 -12.47 31.95 11.87
C LYS A 47 -13.75 31.17 12.11
N TYR A 48 -13.68 30.07 12.86
CA TYR A 48 -14.77 29.13 13.06
C TYR A 48 -14.96 28.83 14.54
N SER A 49 -16.22 28.81 14.98
CA SER A 49 -16.61 28.48 16.36
C SER A 49 -16.37 27.02 16.75
N GLU A 50 -16.33 26.13 15.76
CA GLU A 50 -16.12 24.69 15.94
C GLU A 50 -15.15 24.22 14.86
N VAL A 51 -14.07 23.55 15.29
CA VAL A 51 -12.99 23.08 14.43
C VAL A 51 -12.49 21.75 14.97
N GLU A 52 -12.60 20.73 14.15
CA GLU A 52 -12.07 19.40 14.39
C GLU A 52 -11.06 19.06 13.29
N LEU A 53 -9.92 18.49 13.67
CA LEU A 53 -8.91 18.01 12.75
C LEU A 53 -8.74 16.51 12.95
N HIS A 54 -8.92 15.78 11.86
CA HIS A 54 -8.66 14.34 11.76
C HIS A 54 -7.50 14.13 10.78
N LEU A 55 -6.47 13.43 11.23
CA LEU A 55 -5.23 13.17 10.51
C LEU A 55 -5.12 11.66 10.29
N PHE A 56 -4.86 11.24 9.07
CA PHE A 56 -4.68 9.82 8.78
C PHE A 56 -3.74 9.61 7.60
N SER A 57 -3.12 8.43 7.54
CA SER A 57 -2.43 7.95 6.34
C SER A 57 -3.18 6.77 5.72
N ASP A 58 -2.87 6.49 4.48
CA ASP A 58 -3.32 5.31 3.74
C ASP A 58 -2.46 4.07 4.06
N HIS A 59 -1.18 4.23 4.36
CA HIS A 59 -0.30 3.12 4.72
C HIS A 59 0.89 3.56 5.59
N GLY A 60 1.65 2.56 6.06
CA GLY A 60 3.01 2.73 6.56
C GLY A 60 4.07 2.61 5.45
N MET A 61 5.30 2.26 5.81
CA MET A 61 6.40 2.06 4.86
C MET A 61 7.42 1.05 5.39
N THR A 62 7.87 0.14 4.55
CA THR A 62 8.92 -0.82 4.88
C THR A 62 10.21 -0.50 4.12
N ASP A 63 11.35 -0.50 4.81
CA ASP A 63 12.65 -0.35 4.14
C ASP A 63 12.98 -1.56 3.26
N VAL A 64 13.40 -1.28 2.03
CA VAL A 64 13.84 -2.27 1.05
C VAL A 64 15.21 -2.79 1.44
N LYS A 65 15.32 -4.12 1.54
CA LYS A 65 16.54 -4.84 1.94
C LYS A 65 17.15 -5.63 0.78
N GLU A 66 16.31 -6.09 -0.15
CA GLU A 66 16.74 -6.86 -1.29
C GLU A 66 15.77 -6.73 -2.47
N THR A 67 16.23 -7.12 -3.67
CA THR A 67 15.44 -7.09 -4.89
C THR A 67 15.23 -8.49 -5.47
N CYS A 68 14.08 -8.72 -6.10
CA CYS A 68 13.75 -9.95 -6.80
C CYS A 68 13.31 -9.64 -8.23
N ASN A 69 13.96 -10.27 -9.23
CA ASN A 69 13.49 -10.24 -10.62
C ASN A 69 12.54 -11.41 -10.86
N LEU A 70 11.29 -11.25 -10.41
CA LEU A 70 10.26 -12.30 -10.54
C LEU A 70 9.84 -12.51 -11.99
N GLY A 71 9.85 -11.46 -12.82
CA GLY A 71 9.57 -11.55 -14.25
C GLY A 71 10.50 -12.55 -14.96
N LYS A 72 11.81 -12.43 -14.73
CA LYS A 72 12.81 -13.36 -15.26
C LYS A 72 12.60 -14.81 -14.79
N LEU A 73 12.14 -15.00 -13.55
CA LEU A 73 11.82 -16.34 -13.05
C LEU A 73 10.64 -16.94 -13.82
N VAL A 74 9.60 -16.15 -14.10
CA VAL A 74 8.45 -16.61 -14.90
C VAL A 74 8.84 -16.84 -16.36
N GLU A 75 9.62 -15.95 -16.98
CA GLU A 75 10.13 -16.10 -18.35
C GLU A 75 10.93 -17.40 -18.53
N SER A 76 11.69 -17.81 -17.51
CA SER A 76 12.48 -19.05 -17.54
C SER A 76 11.64 -20.33 -17.66
N THR A 77 10.33 -20.26 -17.45
CA THR A 77 9.40 -21.38 -17.63
C THR A 77 9.12 -21.71 -19.11
N GLY A 78 9.47 -20.80 -20.02
CA GLY A 78 9.18 -20.91 -21.45
C GLY A 78 7.74 -20.58 -21.84
N LEU A 79 6.93 -20.07 -20.91
CA LEU A 79 5.60 -19.52 -21.19
C LEU A 79 5.70 -18.09 -21.73
N GLU A 80 4.81 -17.74 -22.64
CA GLU A 80 4.80 -16.45 -23.31
C GLU A 80 3.75 -15.50 -22.72
N PHE A 81 4.18 -14.30 -22.33
CA PHE A 81 3.30 -13.24 -21.86
C PHE A 81 2.31 -12.81 -22.96
N GLY A 82 1.05 -12.59 -22.62
CA GLY A 82 -0.02 -12.24 -23.56
C GLY A 82 -0.60 -13.42 -24.33
N ARG A 83 0.08 -14.58 -24.35
CA ARG A 83 -0.44 -15.81 -24.98
C ARG A 83 -0.79 -16.88 -23.96
N ASP A 84 0.12 -17.19 -23.05
CA ASP A 84 -0.03 -18.27 -22.06
C ASP A 84 -0.55 -17.72 -20.72
N TYR A 85 -0.20 -16.48 -20.40
CA TYR A 85 -0.61 -15.77 -19.19
C TYR A 85 -0.52 -14.26 -19.40
N VAL A 86 -1.22 -13.51 -18.55
CA VAL A 86 -0.99 -12.08 -18.33
C VAL A 86 -0.58 -11.89 -16.89
N ALA A 87 0.30 -10.93 -16.62
CA ALA A 87 0.72 -10.60 -15.27
C ALA A 87 0.84 -9.09 -15.08
N VAL A 88 0.61 -8.62 -13.86
CA VAL A 88 1.04 -7.31 -13.39
C VAL A 88 2.10 -7.55 -12.34
N TYR A 89 3.34 -7.19 -12.65
CA TYR A 89 4.44 -7.16 -11.68
C TYR A 89 4.42 -5.78 -11.04
N ASP A 90 3.80 -5.67 -9.87
CA ASP A 90 3.80 -4.49 -9.03
C ASP A 90 5.17 -4.34 -8.32
N SER A 91 5.31 -3.39 -7.40
CA SER A 91 6.54 -3.25 -6.59
C SER A 91 6.70 -4.38 -5.55
N THR A 92 5.61 -4.93 -5.02
CA THR A 92 5.64 -5.88 -3.88
C THR A 92 4.84 -7.15 -4.12
N MET A 93 4.19 -7.28 -5.27
CA MET A 93 3.41 -8.47 -5.61
C MET A 93 3.36 -8.67 -7.12
N ALA A 94 3.12 -9.91 -7.54
CA ALA A 94 2.71 -10.22 -8.91
C ALA A 94 1.30 -10.80 -8.92
N ARG A 95 0.46 -10.26 -9.80
CA ARG A 95 -0.92 -10.69 -10.02
C ARG A 95 -1.01 -11.33 -11.40
N PHE A 96 -1.68 -12.47 -11.51
CA PHE A 96 -1.68 -13.29 -12.73
C PHE A 96 -3.11 -13.59 -13.22
N TRP A 97 -3.23 -13.72 -14.54
CA TRP A 97 -4.37 -14.30 -15.25
C TRP A 97 -3.85 -15.39 -16.19
N PHE A 98 -4.51 -16.53 -16.24
CA PHE A 98 -3.97 -17.71 -16.93
C PHE A 98 -4.84 -18.10 -18.12
N MET A 99 -4.23 -18.29 -19.29
CA MET A 99 -4.95 -18.72 -20.49
C MET A 99 -5.20 -20.23 -20.54
N SER A 100 -4.64 -20.99 -19.59
CA SER A 100 -4.88 -22.44 -19.46
C SER A 100 -4.54 -22.97 -18.08
N THR A 101 -5.08 -24.14 -17.73
CA THR A 101 -4.68 -24.89 -16.52
C THR A 101 -3.19 -25.25 -16.53
N ARG A 102 -2.59 -25.43 -17.72
CA ARG A 102 -1.15 -25.70 -17.86
C ARG A 102 -0.32 -24.51 -17.43
N SER A 103 -0.61 -23.30 -17.94
CA SER A 103 0.17 -22.10 -17.61
C SER A 103 0.05 -21.76 -16.13
N ARG A 104 -1.16 -21.88 -15.55
CA ARG A 104 -1.38 -21.76 -14.11
C ARG A 104 -0.46 -22.70 -13.31
N ARG A 105 -0.53 -24.00 -13.60
CA ARG A 105 0.29 -25.00 -12.88
C ARG A 105 1.79 -24.72 -12.98
N VAL A 106 2.29 -24.40 -14.17
CA VAL A 106 3.72 -24.17 -14.40
C VAL A 106 4.21 -22.93 -13.64
N ILE A 107 3.47 -21.82 -13.69
CA ILE A 107 3.83 -20.58 -12.97
C ILE A 107 3.74 -20.80 -11.46
N THR A 108 2.67 -21.40 -10.97
CA THR A 108 2.51 -21.69 -9.52
C THR A 108 3.67 -22.52 -8.99
N GLN A 109 4.03 -23.61 -9.68
CA GLN A 109 5.14 -24.48 -9.28
C GLN A 109 6.51 -23.79 -9.37
N ALA A 110 6.72 -22.92 -10.35
CA ALA A 110 7.96 -22.15 -10.46
C ALA A 110 8.12 -21.20 -9.26
N LEU A 111 7.06 -20.48 -8.89
CA LEU A 111 7.10 -19.49 -7.81
C LEU A 111 6.97 -20.10 -6.40
N GLU A 112 6.46 -21.32 -6.24
CA GLU A 112 6.51 -22.05 -4.94
C GLU A 112 7.94 -22.24 -4.39
N ARG A 113 8.93 -22.24 -5.29
CA ARG A 113 10.35 -22.33 -4.96
C ARG A 113 10.95 -20.98 -4.56
N GLU A 114 10.32 -19.87 -4.94
CA GLU A 114 10.76 -18.53 -4.59
C GLU A 114 10.41 -18.23 -3.13
N LYS A 115 11.41 -18.35 -2.25
CA LYS A 115 11.19 -18.18 -0.81
C LYS A 115 11.04 -16.73 -0.41
N ARG A 116 11.30 -15.75 -1.26
CA ARG A 116 11.13 -14.32 -0.92
C ARG A 116 9.69 -13.82 -1.04
N GLY A 117 8.75 -14.67 -1.43
CA GLY A 117 7.33 -14.37 -1.43
C GLY A 117 6.48 -15.61 -1.11
N ARG A 118 5.17 -15.46 -1.26
CA ARG A 118 4.19 -16.54 -1.09
C ARG A 118 2.95 -16.29 -1.93
N TRP A 119 2.29 -17.38 -2.34
CA TRP A 119 0.94 -17.31 -2.87
C TRP A 119 -0.05 -16.93 -1.76
N LEU A 120 -1.00 -16.05 -2.08
CA LEU A 120 -2.13 -15.75 -1.20
C LEU A 120 -3.28 -16.72 -1.51
N SER A 121 -3.97 -17.18 -0.47
CA SER A 121 -5.17 -17.99 -0.63
C SER A 121 -6.41 -17.10 -0.84
N ASP A 122 -7.47 -17.70 -1.38
CA ASP A 122 -8.76 -17.03 -1.55
C ASP A 122 -9.33 -16.55 -0.20
N GLU A 123 -9.17 -17.34 0.87
CA GLU A 123 -9.60 -16.99 2.22
C GLU A 123 -8.90 -15.71 2.69
N GLN A 124 -7.57 -15.66 2.55
CA GLN A 124 -6.80 -14.50 2.97
C GLN A 124 -7.10 -13.25 2.13
N LEU A 125 -7.28 -13.42 0.82
CA LEU A 125 -7.76 -12.33 -0.04
C LEU A 125 -9.17 -11.87 0.40
N GLY A 126 -10.04 -12.77 0.84
CA GLY A 126 -11.35 -12.45 1.37
C GLY A 126 -11.29 -11.63 2.66
N GLU A 127 -10.47 -12.07 3.63
CA GLU A 127 -10.23 -11.36 4.90
C GLU A 127 -9.71 -9.94 4.67
N TRP A 128 -8.80 -9.78 3.72
CA TRP A 128 -8.22 -8.48 3.35
C TRP A 128 -9.11 -7.63 2.44
N GLY A 129 -10.24 -8.15 1.95
CA GLY A 129 -11.15 -7.43 1.06
C GLY A 129 -10.64 -7.32 -0.39
N CYS A 130 -9.72 -8.20 -0.79
CA CYS A 130 -9.10 -8.24 -2.11
C CYS A 130 -9.63 -9.37 -3.01
N ARG A 131 -10.59 -10.17 -2.54
CA ARG A 131 -11.22 -11.24 -3.35
C ARG A 131 -12.41 -10.69 -4.12
N PHE A 132 -12.20 -10.42 -5.41
CA PHE A 132 -13.24 -9.92 -6.31
C PHE A 132 -13.90 -11.08 -7.07
N PRO A 133 -15.26 -11.13 -7.18
CA PRO A 133 -15.97 -12.27 -7.77
C PRO A 133 -15.58 -12.61 -9.21
N ASP A 134 -15.17 -11.62 -9.98
CA ASP A 134 -14.82 -11.72 -11.40
C ASP A 134 -13.30 -11.82 -11.64
N SER A 135 -12.50 -11.89 -10.58
CA SER A 135 -11.03 -11.87 -10.67
C SER A 135 -10.47 -10.68 -11.46
N PHE A 136 -11.19 -9.54 -11.50
CA PHE A 136 -10.79 -8.36 -12.27
C PHE A 136 -9.40 -7.84 -11.90
N TYR A 137 -8.98 -8.02 -10.65
CA TYR A 137 -7.66 -7.61 -10.16
C TYR A 137 -6.61 -8.72 -10.15
N GLY A 138 -6.95 -9.93 -10.60
CA GLY A 138 -6.06 -11.08 -10.67
C GLY A 138 -6.76 -12.37 -10.29
N GLU A 139 -6.36 -13.48 -10.90
CA GLU A 139 -6.77 -14.83 -10.52
C GLU A 139 -5.85 -15.45 -9.46
N ALA A 140 -4.60 -14.99 -9.37
CA ALA A 140 -3.64 -15.43 -8.37
C ALA A 140 -2.67 -14.31 -7.98
N PHE A 141 -2.31 -14.25 -6.71
CA PHE A 141 -1.49 -13.19 -6.12
C PHE A 141 -0.28 -13.82 -5.45
N PHE A 142 0.92 -13.46 -5.93
CA PHE A 142 2.18 -13.79 -5.28
C PHE A 142 2.71 -12.55 -4.57
N LEU A 143 2.62 -12.52 -3.25
CA LEU A 143 3.01 -11.40 -2.40
C LEU A 143 4.44 -11.59 -1.90
N MET A 144 5.28 -10.58 -2.07
CA MET A 144 6.65 -10.56 -1.56
C MET A 144 6.66 -10.36 -0.05
N ARG A 145 7.70 -10.90 0.61
CA ARG A 145 7.93 -10.62 2.03
C ARG A 145 8.30 -9.14 2.22
N PRO A 146 7.93 -8.54 3.36
CA PRO A 146 8.35 -7.19 3.72
C PRO A 146 9.85 -6.95 3.50
N GLY A 147 10.18 -5.86 2.81
CA GLY A 147 11.55 -5.48 2.45
C GLY A 147 12.10 -6.12 1.17
N VAL A 148 11.37 -7.01 0.51
CA VAL A 148 11.74 -7.52 -0.83
C VAL A 148 11.01 -6.72 -1.89
N LEU A 149 11.76 -6.08 -2.78
CA LEU A 149 11.22 -5.29 -3.89
C LEU A 149 11.28 -6.08 -5.19
N LEU A 150 10.18 -6.12 -5.94
CA LEU A 150 10.21 -6.57 -7.33
C LEU A 150 10.93 -5.53 -8.18
N CYS A 151 12.07 -5.91 -8.74
CA CYS A 151 12.88 -5.03 -9.58
C CYS A 151 13.62 -5.85 -10.66
N PRO A 152 13.39 -5.57 -11.96
CA PRO A 152 12.41 -4.60 -12.47
C PRO A 152 10.96 -5.05 -12.20
N SER A 153 10.06 -4.07 -12.18
CA SER A 153 8.62 -4.22 -12.14
C SER A 153 7.97 -3.23 -13.12
N PHE A 154 6.64 -3.27 -13.24
CA PHE A 154 5.89 -2.28 -14.03
C PHE A 154 5.82 -0.92 -13.34
N MET A 155 6.19 -0.84 -12.05
CA MET A 155 6.24 0.40 -11.27
C MET A 155 7.63 1.05 -11.31
N GLY A 156 8.68 0.31 -11.68
CA GLY A 156 10.02 0.85 -11.77
C GLY A 156 11.09 -0.19 -12.12
N VAL A 157 12.18 0.30 -12.72
CA VAL A 157 13.34 -0.54 -13.11
C VAL A 157 14.56 -0.35 -12.21
N LYS A 158 14.46 0.56 -11.22
CA LYS A 158 15.52 0.84 -10.25
C LYS A 158 14.96 0.67 -8.84
N PRO A 159 15.78 0.16 -7.90
CA PRO A 159 15.36 0.06 -6.51
C PRO A 159 15.18 1.44 -5.87
N VAL A 160 14.31 1.47 -4.86
CA VAL A 160 14.07 2.60 -3.96
C VAL A 160 14.41 2.18 -2.52
N ALA A 161 14.53 3.13 -1.61
CA ALA A 161 14.92 2.87 -0.22
C ALA A 161 13.78 2.33 0.64
N GLY A 162 12.56 2.81 0.44
CA GLY A 162 11.34 2.33 1.11
C GLY A 162 10.29 1.89 0.10
N MET A 163 9.45 0.93 0.46
CA MET A 163 8.28 0.53 -0.33
C MET A 163 7.10 0.14 0.58
N HIS A 164 5.88 0.31 0.07
CA HIS A 164 4.63 -0.10 0.71
C HIS A 164 3.88 -1.11 -0.16
N GLY A 165 2.72 -1.59 0.30
CA GLY A 165 1.93 -2.60 -0.42
C GLY A 165 2.30 -4.05 -0.07
N TYR A 166 2.97 -4.26 1.07
CA TYR A 166 3.17 -5.58 1.67
C TYR A 166 1.90 -6.07 2.39
N SER A 167 2.01 -7.14 3.16
CA SER A 167 0.89 -7.64 3.97
C SER A 167 0.40 -6.55 4.93
N PRO A 168 -0.93 -6.31 5.04
CA PRO A 168 -1.49 -5.36 6.01
C PRO A 168 -1.26 -5.80 7.47
N ASP A 169 -0.94 -7.07 7.69
CA ASP A 169 -0.60 -7.62 9.01
C ASP A 169 0.86 -7.34 9.40
N ASP A 170 1.69 -6.85 8.47
CA ASP A 170 3.04 -6.42 8.80
C ASP A 170 3.02 -5.11 9.59
N ARG A 171 3.84 -5.04 10.64
CA ARG A 171 3.90 -3.87 11.52
C ARG A 171 4.25 -2.58 10.78
N ASP A 172 5.02 -2.66 9.71
CA ASP A 172 5.49 -1.50 8.95
C ASP A 172 4.45 -1.09 7.88
N SER A 173 3.38 -1.88 7.69
CA SER A 173 2.23 -1.51 6.85
C SER A 173 1.18 -0.66 7.58
N VAL A 174 1.29 -0.53 8.90
CA VAL A 174 0.30 0.16 9.74
C VAL A 174 0.24 1.65 9.41
N ALA A 175 -0.97 2.12 9.11
CA ALA A 175 -1.26 3.53 8.87
C ALA A 175 -1.45 4.31 10.19
N LEU A 176 -1.39 5.64 10.09
CA LEU A 176 -1.67 6.55 11.19
C LEU A 176 -3.16 6.94 11.21
N PHE A 177 -3.71 7.09 12.42
CA PHE A 177 -4.93 7.87 12.64
C PHE A 177 -4.80 8.69 13.93
N ALA A 178 -5.13 9.98 13.87
CA ALA A 178 -5.11 10.90 15.00
C ALA A 178 -6.22 11.95 14.87
N SER A 179 -6.69 12.49 16.00
CA SER A 179 -7.74 13.50 16.00
C SER A 179 -7.62 14.47 17.17
N THR A 180 -8.10 15.70 16.98
CA THR A 180 -8.32 16.65 18.08
C THR A 180 -9.58 16.36 18.90
N LYS A 181 -10.47 15.50 18.38
CA LYS A 181 -11.71 15.07 19.03
C LYS A 181 -11.46 13.75 19.76
N ALA A 182 -11.87 13.68 21.03
CA ALA A 182 -11.86 12.40 21.75
C ALA A 182 -12.88 11.44 21.11
N MET A 183 -12.45 10.22 20.81
CA MET A 183 -13.31 9.22 20.16
C MET A 183 -13.39 7.97 21.00
N ASN A 184 -14.61 7.48 21.20
CA ASN A 184 -14.85 6.19 21.85
C ASN A 184 -14.53 5.00 20.93
N ARG A 185 -14.66 5.21 19.60
CA ARG A 185 -14.45 4.20 18.57
C ARG A 185 -13.77 4.82 17.35
N PRO A 186 -12.43 4.93 17.33
CA PRO A 186 -11.72 5.39 16.15
C PRO A 186 -11.84 4.36 15.00
N PRO A 187 -11.73 4.80 13.73
CA PRO A 187 -11.57 3.92 12.58
C PRO A 187 -10.42 2.92 12.79
N VAL A 188 -10.66 1.65 12.43
CA VAL A 188 -9.66 0.57 12.56
C VAL A 188 -9.09 0.20 11.19
N ARG A 189 -9.92 0.25 10.15
CA ARG A 189 -9.57 -0.01 8.75
C ARG A 189 -9.74 1.26 7.93
N LEU A 190 -9.02 1.38 6.82
CA LEU A 190 -9.22 2.46 5.85
C LEU A 190 -10.67 2.50 5.32
N ALA A 191 -11.31 1.33 5.19
CA ALA A 191 -12.71 1.23 4.78
C ALA A 191 -13.68 1.92 5.76
N ASP A 192 -13.32 2.01 7.04
CA ASP A 192 -14.15 2.65 8.07
C ASP A 192 -14.16 4.19 7.93
N LEU A 193 -13.17 4.76 7.22
CA LEU A 193 -13.02 6.21 7.07
C LEU A 193 -14.19 6.85 6.31
N HIS A 194 -14.78 6.14 5.35
CA HIS A 194 -15.94 6.64 4.61
C HIS A 194 -17.11 6.94 5.54
N ASP A 195 -17.52 5.94 6.34
CA ASP A 195 -18.65 6.06 7.25
C ASP A 195 -18.34 7.04 8.39
N PHE A 196 -17.08 7.07 8.83
CA PHE A 196 -16.60 8.09 9.76
C PHE A 196 -16.79 9.51 9.22
N PHE A 197 -16.36 9.81 7.99
CA PHE A 197 -16.54 11.14 7.41
C PHE A 197 -18.02 11.49 7.22
N LEU A 198 -18.87 10.53 6.86
CA LEU A 198 -20.31 10.79 6.77
C LEU A 198 -20.92 11.18 8.12
N GLN A 199 -20.47 10.57 9.22
CA GLN A 199 -20.92 10.90 10.57
C GLN A 199 -20.42 12.28 11.02
N GLU A 200 -19.18 12.66 10.68
CA GLU A 200 -18.60 13.93 11.09
C GLU A 200 -19.16 15.14 10.31
N VAL A 201 -19.75 14.91 9.13
CA VAL A 201 -20.31 15.98 8.29
C VAL A 201 -21.82 16.14 8.46
N ALA A 202 -22.51 15.14 9.03
CA ALA A 202 -23.95 15.13 9.26
C ALA A 202 -24.41 16.31 10.13
#